data_AF-A0A6L6IVW9-F1
#
_entry.id   AF-A0A6L6IVW9-F1
#
_cell.length_a   1.000
_cell.length_b   1.000
_cell.length_c   1.000
_cell.angle_alpha   90.00
_cell.angle_beta   90.00
_cell.angle_gamma   90.00
#
_symmetry.space_group_name_H-M   'P 1'
#
loop_
_entity.id
_entity.type
_entity.pdbx_description
1 polymer ?
#
loop_
_entity_poly.entity_id
_entity_poly.type
_entity_poly.pdbx_seq_one_letter_code
_entity_poly.pdbx_strand_id
1 'polypeptide(L)'
;MSYAVQLGMGGYLGWKLLERTADKQMTTFQNDLQIRRSSDYFAEKMPAVKQADELVSDYRLLQVALRAFGLDNDIANKAFITKVLEADPSDSDSFVNRLSDKRYLSLNKALGMTATGGGTAGNTLDNAQAAPDIDAILDLYVTRSFEKNIGERHQEIEIAMNARRELGQMAKSDVSNNAKWYQILASKPLRQVFEGALGLGSSFGRMPIDRQHSEIQIRLERLTGSSDVSQFAEPENLEKVLKYYLIRSQINNVDVSSPYAAALTILRSGA
;
A
#
# COMPACT_ATOMS: atom_id res chain seq x y z
N MET A 1 7.94 -25.53 2.98
CA MET A 1 7.75 -24.65 1.82
C MET A 1 6.76 -23.59 2.22
N SER A 2 7.06 -22.32 1.98
CA SER A 2 6.10 -21.23 2.22
C SER A 2 4.90 -21.37 1.29
N TYR A 3 3.70 -21.06 1.77
CA TYR A 3 2.51 -21.02 0.93
C TYR A 3 2.69 -20.00 -0.21
N ALA A 4 2.30 -20.40 -1.43
CA ALA A 4 2.29 -19.53 -2.59
C ALA A 4 0.85 -19.35 -3.09
N VAL A 5 0.40 -18.09 -3.16
CA VAL A 5 -0.95 -17.76 -3.63
C VAL A 5 -1.10 -18.14 -5.12
N GLN A 6 -2.19 -18.85 -5.42
CA GLN A 6 -2.50 -19.36 -6.75
C GLN A 6 -3.29 -18.34 -7.55
N LEU A 7 -2.70 -17.86 -8.65
CA LEU A 7 -3.25 -16.80 -9.51
C LEU A 7 -3.28 -17.17 -11.00
N GLY A 8 -2.95 -18.41 -11.34
CA GLY A 8 -2.85 -18.85 -12.73
C GLY A 8 -1.78 -18.06 -13.49
N MET A 9 -2.16 -17.44 -14.62
CA MET A 9 -1.27 -16.63 -15.44
C MET A 9 -1.17 -15.16 -15.00
N GLY A 10 -1.89 -14.73 -13.94
CA GLY A 10 -1.89 -13.34 -13.48
C GLY A 10 -2.82 -12.39 -14.26
N GLY A 11 -2.56 -11.09 -14.14
CA GLY A 11 -3.37 -9.99 -14.67
C GLY A 11 -4.87 -10.09 -14.37
N TYR A 12 -5.75 -9.70 -15.30
CA TYR A 12 -7.18 -9.56 -14.98
C TYR A 12 -7.89 -10.89 -14.72
N LEU A 13 -7.52 -11.96 -15.43
CA LEU A 13 -8.08 -13.29 -15.18
C LEU A 13 -7.59 -13.84 -13.83
N GLY A 14 -6.31 -13.65 -13.51
CA GLY A 14 -5.76 -13.98 -12.19
C GLY A 14 -6.42 -13.19 -11.07
N TRP A 15 -6.71 -11.90 -11.30
CA TRP A 15 -7.49 -11.06 -10.39
C TRP A 15 -8.88 -11.63 -10.13
N LYS A 16 -9.64 -11.99 -11.16
CA LYS A 16 -10.97 -12.61 -10.97
C LYS A 16 -10.92 -13.96 -10.27
N LEU A 17 -9.87 -14.75 -10.53
CA LEU A 17 -9.64 -15.98 -9.76
C LEU A 17 -9.34 -15.67 -8.29
N LEU A 18 -8.49 -14.68 -8.03
CA LEU A 18 -8.17 -14.22 -6.68
C LEU A 18 -9.44 -13.77 -5.96
N GLU A 19 -10.26 -12.91 -6.54
CA GLU A 19 -11.49 -12.42 -5.91
C GLU A 19 -12.41 -13.56 -5.45
N ARG A 20 -12.49 -14.64 -6.23
CA ARG A 20 -13.30 -15.82 -5.89
C ARG A 20 -12.66 -16.72 -4.83
N THR A 21 -11.33 -16.69 -4.70
CA THR A 21 -10.57 -17.65 -3.87
C THR A 21 -9.85 -17.00 -2.69
N ALA A 22 -9.86 -15.67 -2.61
CA ALA A 22 -9.06 -14.86 -1.69
C ALA A 22 -9.24 -15.30 -0.25
N ASP A 23 -10.47 -15.47 0.21
CA ASP A 23 -10.76 -15.85 1.60
C ASP A 23 -10.10 -17.19 1.96
N LYS A 24 -10.29 -18.21 1.12
CA LYS A 24 -9.69 -19.54 1.35
C LYS A 24 -8.16 -19.48 1.30
N GLN A 25 -7.60 -18.74 0.36
CA GLN A 25 -6.16 -18.60 0.22
C GLN A 25 -5.56 -17.81 1.39
N MET A 26 -6.24 -16.77 1.85
CA MET A 26 -5.86 -15.97 3.01
C MET A 26 -5.90 -16.82 4.29
N THR A 27 -6.96 -17.59 4.53
CA THR A 27 -7.02 -18.51 5.69
C THR A 27 -5.87 -19.52 5.65
N THR A 28 -5.53 -20.05 4.48
CA THR A 28 -4.40 -20.99 4.36
C THR A 28 -3.07 -20.28 4.62
N PHE A 29 -2.90 -19.07 4.09
CA PHE A 29 -1.70 -18.25 4.26
C PHE A 29 -1.48 -17.80 5.71
N GLN A 30 -2.55 -17.39 6.41
CA GLN A 30 -2.53 -17.07 7.84
C GLN A 30 -2.01 -18.23 8.69
N ASN A 31 -2.32 -19.47 8.29
CA ASN A 31 -1.88 -20.68 8.95
C ASN A 31 -0.48 -21.17 8.51
N ASP A 32 0.17 -20.48 7.57
CA ASP A 32 1.57 -20.76 7.24
C ASP A 32 2.46 -20.59 8.47
N LEU A 33 3.39 -21.51 8.66
CA LEU A 33 4.24 -21.56 9.84
C LEU A 33 5.02 -20.27 10.07
N GLN A 34 5.49 -19.62 9.01
CA GLN A 34 6.27 -18.38 9.13
C GLN A 34 5.39 -17.20 9.55
N ILE A 35 4.22 -17.07 8.91
CA ILE A 35 3.26 -16.00 9.23
C ILE A 35 2.81 -16.14 10.68
N ARG A 36 2.34 -17.34 11.07
CA ARG A 36 1.88 -17.61 12.43
C ARG A 36 2.97 -17.37 13.46
N ARG A 37 4.20 -17.85 13.26
CA ARG A 37 5.31 -17.62 14.22
C ARG A 37 5.68 -16.15 14.40
N SER A 38 5.61 -15.36 13.33
CA SER A 38 5.85 -13.91 13.43
C SER A 38 4.70 -13.21 14.14
N SER A 39 3.45 -13.58 13.83
CA SER A 39 2.27 -13.03 14.50
C SER A 39 2.24 -13.37 15.98
N ASP A 40 2.45 -14.64 16.35
CA ASP A 40 2.50 -15.10 17.73
C ASP A 40 3.61 -14.38 18.52
N TYR A 41 4.80 -14.22 17.93
CA TYR A 41 5.90 -13.52 18.56
C TYR A 41 5.61 -12.03 18.78
N PHE A 42 5.00 -11.37 17.79
CA PHE A 42 4.61 -9.98 17.91
C PHE A 42 3.52 -9.81 18.99
N ALA A 43 2.49 -10.65 18.98
CA ALA A 43 1.44 -10.65 19.99
C ALA A 43 1.98 -10.84 21.41
N GLU A 44 2.96 -11.73 21.58
CA GLU A 44 3.54 -12.04 22.89
C GLU A 44 4.50 -10.94 23.39
N LYS A 45 5.35 -10.38 22.53
CA LYS A 45 6.44 -9.49 22.93
C LYS A 45 6.11 -8.02 22.82
N MET A 46 5.27 -7.62 21.87
CA MET A 46 4.93 -6.22 21.64
C MET A 46 4.32 -5.51 22.88
N PRO A 47 3.46 -6.14 23.71
CA PRO A 47 2.94 -5.49 24.91
C PRO A 47 4.00 -5.07 25.94
N ALA A 48 5.18 -5.71 25.91
CA ALA A 48 6.28 -5.39 26.83
C ALA A 48 7.17 -4.25 26.33
N VAL A 49 7.03 -3.84 25.06
CA VAL A 49 7.85 -2.79 24.45
C VAL A 49 7.33 -1.43 24.86
N LYS A 50 8.19 -0.62 25.47
CA LYS A 50 7.87 0.72 25.97
C LYS A 50 8.57 1.84 25.25
N GLN A 51 9.58 1.56 24.43
CA GLN A 51 10.38 2.59 23.78
C GLN A 51 10.61 2.26 22.31
N ALA A 52 10.75 3.30 21.49
CA ALA A 52 11.07 3.14 20.08
C ALA A 52 12.35 2.31 19.87
N ASP A 53 13.38 2.54 20.70
CA ASP A 53 14.63 1.80 20.65
C ASP A 53 14.47 0.32 20.96
N GLU A 54 13.55 -0.06 21.86
CA GLU A 54 13.27 -1.47 22.17
C GLU A 54 12.62 -2.17 20.96
N LEU A 55 11.67 -1.52 20.29
CA LEU A 55 11.06 -2.02 19.06
C LEU A 55 12.08 -2.18 17.94
N VAL A 56 12.88 -1.15 17.70
CA VAL A 56 13.83 -1.08 16.58
C VAL A 56 15.04 -2.00 16.79
N SER A 57 15.36 -2.31 18.05
CA SER A 57 16.40 -3.27 18.40
C SER A 57 15.98 -4.72 18.14
N ASP A 58 14.70 -5.07 18.33
CA ASP A 58 14.17 -6.38 17.98
C ASP A 58 13.80 -6.45 16.49
N TYR A 59 14.65 -7.13 15.72
CA TYR A 59 14.46 -7.29 14.27
C TYR A 59 13.10 -7.91 13.90
N ARG A 60 12.60 -8.87 14.68
CA ARG A 60 11.34 -9.57 14.36
C ARG A 60 10.15 -8.66 14.60
N LEU A 61 10.15 -7.90 15.69
CA LEU A 61 9.09 -6.93 15.97
C LEU A 61 9.10 -5.80 14.95
N LEU A 62 10.28 -5.24 14.68
CA LEU A 62 10.44 -4.20 13.67
C LEU A 62 9.98 -4.69 12.29
N GLN A 63 10.32 -5.91 11.90
CA GLN A 63 9.91 -6.47 10.61
C GLN A 63 8.38 -6.58 10.50
N VAL A 64 7.69 -7.07 11.54
CA VAL A 64 6.23 -7.17 11.54
C VAL A 64 5.60 -5.78 11.46
N ALA A 65 6.06 -4.84 12.28
CA ALA A 65 5.57 -3.46 12.27
C ALA A 65 5.78 -2.80 10.89
N LEU A 66 7.00 -2.81 10.35
CA LEU A 66 7.27 -2.19 9.05
C LEU A 66 6.48 -2.86 7.92
N ARG A 67 6.35 -4.19 7.91
CA ARG A 67 5.53 -4.91 6.92
C ARG A 67 4.07 -4.51 6.99
N ALA A 68 3.48 -4.36 8.18
CA ALA A 68 2.09 -3.93 8.37
C ALA A 68 1.81 -2.57 7.70
N PHE A 69 2.79 -1.67 7.70
CA PHE A 69 2.70 -0.34 7.08
C PHE A 69 3.35 -0.24 5.69
N GLY A 70 3.85 -1.35 5.13
CA GLY A 70 4.48 -1.41 3.80
C GLY A 70 5.84 -0.72 3.70
N LEU A 71 6.56 -0.63 4.82
CA LEU A 71 7.86 0.05 4.99
C LEU A 71 9.03 -0.95 5.06
N ASP A 72 8.89 -2.13 4.45
CA ASP A 72 9.89 -3.21 4.45
C ASP A 72 11.30 -2.77 4.07
N ASN A 73 11.41 -1.85 3.11
CA ASN A 73 12.70 -1.41 2.57
C ASN A 73 13.52 -0.61 3.59
N ASP A 74 12.88 -0.12 4.65
CA ASP A 74 13.48 0.71 5.69
C ASP A 74 13.88 -0.10 6.93
N ILE A 75 13.86 -1.44 6.84
CA ILE A 75 14.30 -2.33 7.93
C ILE A 75 15.73 -2.08 8.40
N ALA A 76 16.60 -1.62 7.49
CA ALA A 76 17.98 -1.24 7.80
C ALA A 76 18.11 0.18 8.36
N ASN A 77 17.11 1.04 8.14
CA ASN A 77 17.12 2.46 8.49
C ASN A 77 16.69 2.71 9.94
N LYS A 78 17.24 1.93 10.87
CA LYS A 78 16.86 1.91 12.29
C LYS A 78 16.77 3.29 12.93
N ALA A 79 17.81 4.11 12.78
CA ALA A 79 17.85 5.46 13.36
C ALA A 79 16.77 6.39 12.79
N PHE A 80 16.41 6.23 11.52
CA PHE A 80 15.32 6.99 10.92
C PHE A 80 13.97 6.53 11.48
N ILE A 81 13.76 5.22 11.60
CA ILE A 81 12.52 4.67 12.19
C ILE A 81 12.38 5.07 13.66
N THR A 82 13.45 5.03 14.46
CA THR A 82 13.43 5.55 15.84
C THR A 82 12.92 7.00 15.86
N LYS A 83 13.50 7.89 15.04
CA LYS A 83 13.05 9.29 14.95
C LYS A 83 11.59 9.43 14.51
N VAL A 84 11.11 8.57 13.61
CA VAL A 84 9.70 8.55 13.20
C VAL A 84 8.80 8.18 14.37
N LEU A 85 9.18 7.17 15.17
CA LEU A 85 8.37 6.68 16.28
C LEU A 85 8.35 7.65 17.47
N GLU A 86 9.47 8.31 17.76
CA GLU A 86 9.58 9.28 18.85
C GLU A 86 8.91 10.61 18.56
N ALA A 87 8.75 10.97 17.28
CA ALA A 87 8.14 12.23 16.85
C ALA A 87 6.68 12.35 17.31
N ASP A 88 6.28 13.56 17.71
CA ASP A 88 4.90 13.84 18.12
C ASP A 88 3.99 14.04 16.88
N PRO A 89 2.99 13.18 16.62
CA PRO A 89 2.08 13.34 15.49
C PRO A 89 1.08 14.49 15.67
N SER A 90 0.94 15.03 16.87
CA SER A 90 -0.01 16.10 17.21
C SER A 90 0.54 17.49 16.89
N ASP A 91 1.86 17.65 16.90
CA ASP A 91 2.55 18.87 16.50
C ASP A 91 2.65 18.96 14.97
N SER A 92 2.05 19.99 14.36
CA SER A 92 2.06 20.21 12.92
C SER A 92 3.46 20.34 12.33
N ASP A 93 4.43 20.84 13.09
CA ASP A 93 5.81 21.05 12.64
C ASP A 93 6.72 19.84 12.89
N SER A 94 6.18 18.79 13.51
CA SER A 94 6.89 17.56 13.83
C SER A 94 7.45 16.86 12.60
N PHE A 95 8.60 16.21 12.80
CA PHE A 95 9.34 15.50 11.76
C PHE A 95 8.44 14.55 10.95
N VAL A 96 7.60 13.76 11.62
CA VAL A 96 6.74 12.76 10.98
C VAL A 96 5.65 13.39 10.10
N ASN A 97 5.15 14.57 10.46
CA ASN A 97 4.11 15.29 9.71
C ASN A 97 4.65 15.92 8.43
N ARG A 98 5.95 16.26 8.42
CA ARG A 98 6.67 16.83 7.27
C ARG A 98 7.11 15.80 6.24
N LEU A 99 7.06 14.50 6.57
CA LEU A 99 7.37 13.44 5.61
C LEU A 99 6.33 13.40 4.47
N SER A 100 6.83 13.24 3.25
CA SER A 100 5.99 13.10 2.06
C SER A 100 5.22 11.77 2.07
N ASP A 101 5.87 10.70 2.54
CA ASP A 101 5.24 9.40 2.68
C ASP A 101 4.46 9.31 3.99
N LYS A 102 3.13 9.31 3.89
CA LYS A 102 2.23 9.30 5.05
C LYS A 102 2.18 7.95 5.77
N ARG A 103 2.78 6.89 5.22
CA ARG A 103 2.85 5.58 5.88
C ARG A 103 3.66 5.64 7.18
N TYR A 104 4.66 6.53 7.25
CA TYR A 104 5.41 6.78 8.49
C TYR A 104 4.55 7.41 9.59
N LEU A 105 3.65 8.32 9.21
CA LEU A 105 2.68 8.89 10.15
C LEU A 105 1.69 7.83 10.64
N SER A 106 1.22 6.96 9.75
CA SER A 106 0.36 5.83 10.13
C SER A 106 1.06 4.86 11.09
N LEU A 107 2.33 4.53 10.83
CA LEU A 107 3.16 3.70 11.70
C LEU A 107 3.31 4.33 13.10
N ASN A 108 3.71 5.61 13.15
CA ASN A 108 3.88 6.36 14.40
C ASN A 108 2.57 6.38 15.21
N LYS A 109 1.44 6.73 14.58
CA LYS A 109 0.14 6.81 15.25
C LYS A 109 -0.35 5.46 15.76
N ALA A 110 -0.12 4.38 15.00
CA ALA A 110 -0.56 3.05 15.39
C ALA A 110 0.25 2.45 16.55
N LEU A 111 1.55 2.76 16.60
CA LEU A 111 2.43 2.29 17.67
C LEU A 111 2.40 3.18 18.91
N GLY A 112 2.05 4.47 18.74
CA GLY A 112 1.84 5.39 19.85
C GLY A 112 3.09 5.64 20.71
N MET A 113 4.29 5.43 20.17
CA MET A 113 5.58 5.49 20.90
C MET A 113 6.15 6.90 21.02
N THR A 114 5.28 7.90 21.12
CA THR A 114 5.67 9.31 21.08
C THR A 114 6.42 9.67 22.37
N ALA A 115 7.49 10.45 22.24
CA ALA A 115 8.21 10.94 23.39
C ALA A 115 7.42 12.11 24.00
N THR A 116 6.45 11.84 24.89
CA THR A 116 5.84 12.91 25.70
C THR A 116 6.85 13.40 26.74
N GLY A 117 7.58 14.47 26.42
CA GLY A 117 8.45 15.18 27.35
C GLY A 117 9.73 15.65 26.70
N GLY A 118 9.84 16.96 26.46
CA GLY A 118 11.10 17.60 26.10
C GLY A 118 12.07 17.49 27.28
N GLY A 119 13.01 16.56 27.20
CA GLY A 119 14.07 16.40 28.20
C GLY A 119 14.76 15.06 28.12
N THR A 120 16.08 15.11 28.08
CA THR A 120 17.05 14.02 28.25
C THR A 120 16.60 12.78 29.02
N ALA A 121 16.89 11.61 28.42
CA ALA A 121 17.10 10.30 29.04
C ALA A 121 15.91 9.68 29.82
N GLY A 122 15.23 8.74 29.17
CA GLY A 122 14.31 7.79 29.81
C GLY A 122 12.84 8.18 29.70
N ASN A 123 12.29 8.16 28.48
CA ASN A 123 10.86 8.35 28.28
C ASN A 123 10.19 6.97 28.25
N THR A 124 9.77 6.49 29.41
CA THR A 124 8.73 5.45 29.49
C THR A 124 7.42 5.99 28.93
N LEU A 125 6.61 5.14 28.29
CA LEU A 125 5.19 5.42 27.95
C LEU A 125 4.38 5.66 29.24
N ASP A 126 4.58 6.81 29.86
CA ASP A 126 3.82 7.25 31.01
C ASP A 126 3.34 8.65 30.65
N ASN A 127 2.37 8.71 29.74
CA ASN A 127 1.32 9.74 29.65
C ASN A 127 0.45 9.52 28.39
N ALA A 128 -0.79 9.07 28.62
CA ALA A 128 -1.98 9.37 27.82
C ALA A 128 -2.06 8.97 26.32
N GLN A 129 -1.11 8.25 25.72
CA GLN A 129 -1.30 7.64 24.39
C GLN A 129 -1.89 6.23 24.54
N ALA A 130 -2.98 5.93 23.83
CA ALA A 130 -3.60 4.60 23.86
C ALA A 130 -2.57 3.51 23.49
N ALA A 131 -2.58 2.39 24.22
CA ALA A 131 -1.76 1.24 23.90
C ALA A 131 -1.96 0.84 22.42
N PRO A 132 -0.91 0.38 21.72
CA PRO A 132 -1.03 0.00 20.33
C PRO A 132 -2.07 -1.12 20.18
N ASP A 133 -2.94 -0.98 19.18
CA ASP A 133 -3.88 -2.04 18.80
C ASP A 133 -3.11 -3.14 18.05
N ILE A 134 -2.64 -4.13 18.83
CA ILE A 134 -1.80 -5.22 18.34
C ILE A 134 -2.56 -6.05 17.30
N ASP A 135 -3.85 -6.30 17.52
CA ASP A 135 -4.65 -7.11 16.60
C ASP A 135 -4.82 -6.39 15.25
N ALA A 136 -5.08 -5.07 15.27
CA ALA A 136 -5.13 -4.28 14.04
C ALA A 136 -3.79 -4.27 13.28
N ILE A 137 -2.65 -4.20 13.98
CA ILE A 137 -1.32 -4.27 13.37
C ILE A 137 -1.06 -5.67 12.77
N LEU A 138 -1.48 -6.74 13.46
CA LEU A 138 -1.35 -8.11 12.97
C LEU A 138 -2.21 -8.37 11.74
N ASP A 139 -3.44 -7.86 11.70
CA ASP A 139 -4.31 -7.93 10.53
C ASP A 139 -3.70 -7.24 9.31
N LEU A 140 -3.11 -6.05 9.52
CA LEU A 140 -2.34 -5.36 8.50
C LEU A 140 -1.11 -6.16 8.07
N TYR A 141 -0.33 -6.70 9.02
CA TYR A 141 0.85 -7.51 8.73
C TYR A 141 0.53 -8.72 7.85
N VAL A 142 -0.52 -9.48 8.21
CA VAL A 142 -0.98 -10.64 7.45
C VAL A 142 -1.43 -10.21 6.06
N THR A 143 -2.27 -9.18 5.97
CA THR A 143 -2.80 -8.67 4.69
C THR A 143 -1.68 -8.23 3.77
N ARG A 144 -0.72 -7.44 4.28
CA ARG A 144 0.44 -6.96 3.51
C ARG A 144 1.38 -8.09 3.13
N SER A 145 1.55 -9.09 3.99
CA SER A 145 2.36 -10.26 3.66
C SER A 145 1.73 -11.12 2.57
N PHE A 146 0.39 -11.22 2.56
CA PHE A 146 -0.35 -11.88 1.51
C PHE A 146 -0.23 -11.13 0.17
N GLU A 147 -0.42 -9.80 0.19
CA GLU A 147 -0.20 -8.94 -0.99
C GLU A 147 1.22 -9.07 -1.54
N LYS A 148 2.23 -9.07 -0.66
CA LYS A 148 3.63 -9.20 -1.06
C LYS A 148 3.95 -10.59 -1.62
N ASN A 149 3.39 -11.66 -1.05
CA ASN A 149 3.52 -13.02 -1.59
C ASN A 149 2.95 -13.11 -3.02
N ILE A 150 1.85 -12.41 -3.29
CA ILE A 150 1.31 -12.27 -4.65
C ILE A 150 2.29 -11.49 -5.53
N GLY A 151 2.78 -10.36 -5.03
CA GLY A 151 3.68 -9.45 -5.73
C GLY A 151 5.00 -10.06 -6.19
N GLU A 152 5.49 -11.09 -5.50
CA GLU A 152 6.68 -11.86 -5.88
C GLU A 152 6.58 -12.46 -7.30
N ARG A 153 5.36 -12.73 -7.78
CA ARG A 153 5.10 -13.29 -9.12
C ARG A 153 4.23 -12.41 -10.00
N HIS A 154 3.32 -11.67 -9.37
CA HIS A 154 2.28 -10.89 -10.04
C HIS A 154 2.21 -9.50 -9.39
N GLN A 155 3.25 -8.70 -9.62
CA GLN A 155 3.38 -7.34 -9.08
C GLN A 155 2.18 -6.46 -9.46
N GLU A 156 1.62 -6.65 -10.65
CA GLU A 156 0.42 -5.94 -11.08
C GLU A 156 -0.80 -6.24 -10.19
N ILE A 157 -0.92 -7.47 -9.67
CA ILE A 157 -2.02 -7.83 -8.78
C ILE A 157 -1.78 -7.24 -7.38
N GLU A 158 -0.55 -7.24 -6.88
CA GLU A 158 -0.20 -6.56 -5.63
C GLU A 158 -0.57 -5.06 -5.68
N ILE A 159 -0.18 -4.38 -6.77
CA ILE A 159 -0.47 -2.96 -6.95
C ILE A 159 -1.98 -2.71 -7.07
N ALA A 160 -2.72 -3.60 -7.76
CA ALA A 160 -4.18 -3.53 -7.83
C ALA A 160 -4.86 -3.73 -6.47
N MET A 161 -4.40 -4.70 -5.66
CA MET A 161 -4.87 -4.90 -4.28
C MET A 161 -4.62 -3.67 -3.42
N ASN A 162 -3.42 -3.10 -3.53
CA ASN A 162 -3.05 -1.89 -2.82
C ASN A 162 -3.99 -0.73 -3.16
N ALA A 163 -4.22 -0.49 -4.45
CA ALA A 163 -5.11 0.56 -4.93
C ALA A 163 -6.56 0.33 -4.53
N ARG A 164 -7.06 -0.92 -4.57
CA ARG A 164 -8.43 -1.24 -4.10
C ARG A 164 -8.66 -0.76 -2.67
N ARG A 165 -7.73 -1.05 -1.78
CA ARG A 165 -7.84 -0.66 -0.37
C ARG A 165 -7.70 0.86 -0.20
N GLU A 166 -6.65 1.45 -0.76
CA GLU A 166 -6.36 2.89 -0.59
C GLU A 166 -7.47 3.75 -1.19
N LEU A 167 -7.93 3.45 -2.41
CA LEU A 167 -9.03 4.19 -3.03
C LEU A 167 -10.35 4.01 -2.28
N GLY A 168 -10.66 2.81 -1.78
CA GLY A 168 -11.85 2.58 -0.97
C GLY A 168 -11.85 3.35 0.35
N GLN A 169 -10.69 3.51 1.00
CA GLN A 169 -10.54 4.33 2.20
C GLN A 169 -10.63 5.83 1.87
N MET A 170 -9.95 6.27 0.81
CA MET A 170 -9.96 7.66 0.37
C MET A 170 -11.34 8.11 -0.11
N ALA A 171 -12.11 7.22 -0.74
CA ALA A 171 -13.46 7.54 -1.17
C ALA A 171 -14.35 7.95 0.03
N LYS A 172 -14.17 7.30 1.18
CA LYS A 172 -14.94 7.50 2.42
C LYS A 172 -14.42 8.64 3.31
N SER A 173 -13.27 9.24 3.01
CA SER A 173 -12.70 10.29 3.85
C SER A 173 -13.31 11.67 3.57
N ASP A 174 -13.39 12.53 4.60
CA ASP A 174 -13.94 13.89 4.52
C ASP A 174 -12.99 14.94 3.90
N VAL A 175 -11.86 14.49 3.34
CA VAL A 175 -10.88 15.36 2.71
C VAL A 175 -11.43 15.89 1.37
N SER A 176 -11.07 17.10 0.97
CA SER A 176 -11.48 17.65 -0.33
C SER A 176 -11.02 16.77 -1.50
N ASN A 177 -11.79 16.76 -2.60
CA ASN A 177 -11.46 15.95 -3.78
C ASN A 177 -10.05 16.26 -4.34
N ASN A 178 -9.66 17.53 -4.39
CA ASN A 178 -8.33 17.93 -4.84
C ASN A 178 -7.22 17.35 -3.95
N ALA A 179 -7.39 17.38 -2.63
CA ALA A 179 -6.41 16.80 -1.72
C ALA A 179 -6.31 15.27 -1.87
N LYS A 180 -7.42 14.57 -2.11
CA LYS A 180 -7.41 13.14 -2.47
C LYS A 180 -6.60 12.90 -3.75
N TRP A 181 -6.78 13.73 -4.77
CA TRP A 181 -6.01 13.63 -6.00
C TRP A 181 -4.52 13.88 -5.83
N TYR A 182 -4.13 14.89 -5.04
CA TYR A 182 -2.71 15.10 -4.75
C TYR A 182 -2.09 13.95 -3.96
N GLN A 183 -2.85 13.32 -3.06
CA GLN A 183 -2.41 12.08 -2.37
C GLN A 183 -2.23 10.92 -3.35
N ILE A 184 -3.16 10.72 -4.30
CA ILE A 184 -3.04 9.73 -5.37
C ILE A 184 -1.79 9.99 -6.21
N LEU A 185 -1.58 11.23 -6.65
CA LEU A 185 -0.44 11.62 -7.46
C LEU A 185 0.87 11.46 -6.67
N ALA A 186 0.89 11.73 -5.36
CA ALA A 186 2.08 11.54 -4.53
C ALA A 186 2.45 10.06 -4.32
N SER A 187 1.46 9.16 -4.33
CA SER A 187 1.65 7.72 -4.15
C SER A 187 2.11 7.05 -5.45
N LYS A 188 3.33 6.49 -5.47
CA LYS A 188 3.87 5.78 -6.64
C LYS A 188 2.98 4.60 -7.09
N PRO A 189 2.51 3.70 -6.20
CA PRO A 189 1.60 2.62 -6.59
C PRO A 189 0.28 3.12 -7.18
N LEU A 190 -0.37 4.10 -6.56
CA LEU A 190 -1.63 4.64 -7.07
C LEU A 190 -1.45 5.33 -8.42
N ARG A 191 -0.39 6.14 -8.57
CA ARG A 191 -0.05 6.77 -9.84
C ARG A 191 0.14 5.72 -10.94
N GLN A 192 0.84 4.63 -10.65
CA GLN A 192 1.04 3.53 -11.60
C GLN A 192 -0.30 2.88 -12.03
N VAL A 193 -1.28 2.75 -11.11
CA VAL A 193 -2.62 2.25 -11.46
C VAL A 193 -3.33 3.19 -12.41
N PHE A 194 -3.40 4.49 -12.10
CA PHE A 194 -4.09 5.45 -12.96
C PHE A 194 -3.39 5.64 -14.30
N GLU A 195 -2.06 5.76 -14.31
CA GLU A 195 -1.30 5.86 -15.54
C GLU A 195 -1.51 4.63 -16.42
N GLY A 196 -1.43 3.44 -15.83
CA GLY A 196 -1.68 2.19 -16.52
C GLY A 196 -3.12 2.11 -17.03
N ALA A 197 -4.14 2.32 -16.19
CA ALA A 197 -5.55 2.22 -16.57
C ALA A 197 -5.93 3.20 -17.70
N LEU A 198 -5.43 4.44 -17.63
CA LEU A 198 -5.76 5.53 -18.55
C LEU A 198 -4.85 5.57 -19.79
N GLY A 199 -3.91 4.63 -19.90
CA GLY A 199 -2.96 4.55 -21.01
C GLY A 199 -2.04 5.77 -21.10
N LEU A 200 -1.64 6.31 -19.95
CA LEU A 200 -0.70 7.42 -19.87
C LEU A 200 0.74 6.88 -19.92
N GLY A 201 1.55 7.43 -20.82
CA GLY A 201 2.95 7.03 -20.99
C GLY A 201 3.90 7.73 -20.02
N SER A 202 5.18 7.38 -20.09
CA SER A 202 6.24 7.93 -19.20
C SER A 202 6.46 9.44 -19.33
N SER A 203 5.99 10.08 -20.39
CA SER A 203 6.00 11.55 -20.54
C SER A 203 5.03 12.24 -19.59
N PHE A 204 3.98 11.55 -19.15
CA PHE A 204 2.96 12.09 -18.25
C PHE A 204 3.56 12.56 -16.93
N GLY A 205 4.36 11.72 -16.28
CA GLY A 205 4.99 12.04 -15.01
C GLY A 205 6.02 13.20 -15.06
N ARG A 206 6.40 13.66 -16.26
CA ARG A 206 7.31 14.80 -16.46
C ARG A 206 6.56 16.14 -16.57
N MET A 207 5.24 16.12 -16.71
CA MET A 207 4.44 17.33 -16.80
C MET A 207 4.35 18.05 -15.44
N PRO A 208 4.05 19.37 -15.41
CA PRO A 208 3.72 20.05 -14.17
C PRO A 208 2.58 19.34 -13.43
N ILE A 209 2.62 19.32 -12.10
CA ILE A 209 1.67 18.57 -11.27
C ILE A 209 0.21 18.97 -11.53
N ASP A 210 -0.05 20.26 -11.76
CA ASP A 210 -1.40 20.76 -12.04
C ASP A 210 -1.94 20.23 -13.39
N ARG A 211 -1.04 20.05 -14.37
CA ARG A 211 -1.39 19.45 -15.66
C ARG A 211 -1.63 17.96 -15.53
N GLN A 212 -0.83 17.26 -14.73
CA GLN A 212 -1.06 15.85 -14.42
C GLN A 212 -2.44 15.66 -13.76
N HIS A 213 -2.75 16.48 -12.76
CA HIS A 213 -4.03 16.48 -12.06
C HIS A 213 -5.22 16.63 -13.02
N SER A 214 -5.20 17.67 -13.86
CA SER A 214 -6.28 17.93 -14.82
C SER A 214 -6.45 16.81 -15.86
N GLU A 215 -5.36 16.33 -16.45
CA GLU A 215 -5.41 15.32 -17.51
C GLU A 215 -5.90 13.96 -16.99
N ILE A 216 -5.46 13.54 -15.80
CA ILE A 216 -5.97 12.32 -15.16
C ILE A 216 -7.46 12.41 -14.88
N GLN A 217 -7.93 13.55 -14.36
CA GLN A 217 -9.36 13.76 -14.08
C GLN A 217 -10.22 13.65 -15.34
N ILE A 218 -9.82 14.33 -16.43
CA ILE A 218 -10.52 14.29 -17.72
C ILE A 218 -10.61 12.86 -18.26
N ARG A 219 -9.50 12.11 -18.21
CA ARG A 219 -9.49 10.73 -18.71
C ARG A 219 -10.25 9.78 -17.80
N LEU A 220 -10.18 9.96 -16.49
CA LEU A 220 -10.96 9.17 -15.55
C LEU A 220 -12.45 9.40 -15.80
N GLU A 221 -12.88 10.64 -15.95
CA GLU A 221 -14.28 10.96 -16.24
C GLU A 221 -14.78 10.29 -17.51
N ARG A 222 -13.96 10.24 -18.58
CA ARG A 222 -14.30 9.46 -19.78
C ARG A 222 -14.38 7.95 -19.52
N LEU A 223 -13.57 7.44 -18.61
CA LEU A 223 -13.53 6.02 -18.28
C LEU A 223 -14.70 5.61 -17.40
N THR A 224 -14.99 6.32 -16.32
CA THR A 224 -15.93 5.92 -15.27
C THR A 224 -17.18 6.80 -15.18
N GLY A 225 -17.19 7.96 -15.82
CA GLY A 225 -18.30 8.93 -15.78
C GLY A 225 -18.15 10.00 -14.71
N SER A 226 -17.09 9.97 -13.90
CA SER A 226 -16.81 10.99 -12.88
C SER A 226 -15.31 11.20 -12.72
N SER A 227 -14.90 12.41 -12.33
CA SER A 227 -13.52 12.72 -11.92
C SER A 227 -13.34 12.76 -10.39
N ASP A 228 -14.40 12.52 -9.61
CA ASP A 228 -14.36 12.56 -8.15
C ASP A 228 -13.85 11.24 -7.55
N VAL A 229 -12.92 11.29 -6.62
CA VAL A 229 -12.37 10.09 -5.95
C VAL A 229 -13.43 9.37 -5.12
N SER A 230 -14.47 10.07 -4.67
CA SER A 230 -15.60 9.47 -3.93
C SER A 230 -16.35 8.41 -4.74
N GLN A 231 -16.28 8.44 -6.07
CA GLN A 231 -16.92 7.43 -6.93
C GLN A 231 -16.40 6.01 -6.67
N PHE A 232 -15.20 5.86 -6.11
CA PHE A 232 -14.60 4.57 -5.78
C PHE A 232 -15.17 3.94 -4.51
N ALA A 233 -16.12 4.62 -3.84
CA ALA A 233 -17.01 3.96 -2.89
C ALA A 233 -17.87 2.90 -3.60
N GLU A 234 -18.18 3.11 -4.88
CA GLU A 234 -18.90 2.15 -5.72
C GLU A 234 -17.93 1.07 -6.24
N PRO A 235 -18.14 -0.21 -5.91
CA PRO A 235 -17.25 -1.30 -6.32
C PRO A 235 -17.08 -1.40 -7.84
N GLU A 236 -18.12 -1.05 -8.62
CA GLU A 236 -18.09 -1.13 -10.08
C GLU A 236 -17.09 -0.15 -10.72
N ASN A 237 -17.04 1.10 -10.23
CA ASN A 237 -16.13 2.12 -10.75
C ASN A 237 -14.67 1.78 -10.43
N LEU A 238 -14.43 1.31 -9.21
CA LEU A 238 -13.13 0.83 -8.78
C LEU A 238 -12.68 -0.35 -9.65
N GLU A 239 -13.57 -1.34 -9.81
CA GLU A 239 -13.29 -2.53 -10.62
C GLU A 239 -12.99 -2.18 -12.08
N LYS A 240 -13.67 -1.17 -12.64
CA LYS A 240 -13.39 -0.67 -13.98
C LYS A 240 -11.94 -0.18 -14.09
N VAL A 241 -11.48 0.68 -13.18
CA VAL A 241 -10.09 1.17 -13.18
C VAL A 241 -9.08 0.03 -13.06
N LEU A 242 -9.30 -0.89 -12.12
CA LEU A 242 -8.40 -2.04 -11.91
C LEU A 242 -8.37 -2.98 -13.11
N LYS A 243 -9.52 -3.25 -13.73
CA LYS A 243 -9.60 -4.05 -14.96
C LYS A 243 -8.74 -3.47 -16.07
N TYR A 244 -8.89 -2.17 -16.36
CA TYR A 244 -8.09 -1.54 -17.43
C TYR A 244 -6.60 -1.51 -17.09
N TYR A 245 -6.24 -1.27 -15.84
CA TYR A 245 -4.86 -1.37 -15.38
C TYR A 245 -4.28 -2.76 -15.62
N LEU A 246 -4.96 -3.81 -15.15
CA LEU A 246 -4.51 -5.20 -15.23
C LEU A 246 -4.45 -5.73 -16.67
N ILE A 247 -5.37 -5.33 -17.54
CA ILE A 247 -5.33 -5.69 -18.96
C ILE A 247 -4.12 -5.03 -19.65
N ARG A 248 -3.86 -3.74 -19.37
CA ARG A 248 -2.76 -3.02 -19.99
C ARG A 248 -1.40 -3.44 -19.43
N SER A 249 -1.31 -3.81 -18.15
CA SER A 249 -0.09 -4.36 -17.57
C SER A 249 0.26 -5.72 -18.18
N GLN A 250 -0.74 -6.56 -18.48
CA GLN A 250 -0.52 -7.80 -19.23
C GLN A 250 0.03 -7.53 -20.63
N ILE A 251 -0.54 -6.58 -21.36
CA ILE A 251 -0.04 -6.22 -22.70
C ILE A 251 1.44 -5.84 -22.62
N ASN A 252 1.84 -5.02 -21.65
CA ASN A 252 3.24 -4.57 -21.50
C ASN A 252 4.20 -5.66 -21.01
N ASN A 253 3.70 -6.70 -20.33
CA ASN A 253 4.48 -7.85 -19.84
C ASN A 253 4.48 -9.06 -20.79
N VAL A 254 3.84 -9.00 -21.96
CA VAL A 254 3.97 -10.05 -22.98
C VAL A 254 5.37 -9.96 -23.59
N ASP A 255 6.22 -10.94 -23.24
CA ASP A 255 7.45 -11.22 -23.96
C ASP A 255 7.15 -11.39 -25.46
N VAL A 256 7.88 -10.66 -26.29
CA VAL A 256 7.72 -10.57 -27.76
C VAL A 256 8.02 -11.91 -28.49
N SER A 257 8.23 -13.01 -27.77
CA SER A 257 8.54 -14.33 -28.33
C SER A 257 7.31 -15.10 -28.85
N SER A 258 6.09 -14.61 -28.61
CA SER A 258 4.86 -15.26 -29.10
C SER A 258 4.56 -14.87 -30.56
N PRO A 259 4.19 -15.81 -31.45
CA PRO A 259 3.87 -15.53 -32.86
C PRO A 259 2.68 -14.57 -33.06
N TYR A 260 1.93 -14.27 -31.99
CA TYR A 260 0.87 -13.26 -31.97
C TYR A 260 1.36 -11.83 -31.70
N ALA A 261 2.66 -11.63 -31.45
CA ALA A 261 3.25 -10.32 -31.20
C ALA A 261 3.06 -9.37 -32.40
N ALA A 262 3.06 -9.88 -33.63
CA ALA A 262 2.81 -9.08 -34.84
C ALA A 262 1.40 -8.46 -34.82
N ALA A 263 0.38 -9.23 -34.43
CA ALA A 263 -0.99 -8.74 -34.30
C ALA A 263 -1.14 -7.72 -33.15
N LEU A 264 -0.42 -7.93 -32.05
CA LEU A 264 -0.40 -7.00 -30.91
C LEU A 264 0.30 -5.68 -31.26
N THR A 265 1.33 -5.72 -32.12
CA THR A 265 2.06 -4.53 -32.58
C THR A 265 1.17 -3.66 -33.45
N ILE A 266 0.37 -4.26 -34.31
CA ILE A 266 -0.63 -3.57 -35.15
C ILE A 266 -1.72 -2.93 -34.29
N LEU A 267 -2.18 -3.62 -33.23
CA LEU A 267 -3.16 -3.07 -32.29
C LEU A 267 -2.59 -1.88 -31.50
N ARG A 268 -1.30 -1.91 -31.14
CA ARG A 268 -0.61 -0.82 -30.44
C ARG A 268 -0.33 0.39 -31.34
N SER A 269 -0.16 0.19 -32.64
CA SER A 269 0.07 1.30 -33.60
C SER A 269 -1.21 1.93 -34.14
N GLY A 270 -2.38 1.35 -33.85
CA GLY A 270 -3.68 1.78 -34.39
C GLY A 270 -4.56 2.60 -33.45
N ALA A 271 -4.03 3.10 -32.33
CA ALA A 271 -4.75 3.93 -31.35
C ALA A 271 -4.08 5.30 -31.18
#